data_AF-A0A357D1J5-F1
#
_entry.id   AF-A0A357D1J5-F1
#
_cell.length_a   1.000
_cell.length_b   1.000
_cell.length_c   1.000
_cell.angle_alpha   90.00
_cell.angle_beta   90.00
_cell.angle_gamma   90.00
#
_symmetry.space_group_name_H-M   'P 1'
#
loop_
_entity.id
_entity.type
_entity.pdbx_description
1 polymer ?
#
loop_
_entity_poly.entity_id
_entity_poly.type
_entity_poly.pdbx_seq_one_letter_code
_entity_poly.pdbx_strand_id
1 'polypeptide(L)'
;ELIAGVWIGNDSQALPLIINNTKITSGYAAGIWGDFAKRVLAKTPITDFPFPSGVTPNIEVCAETGYLASAYCPETIRELFITGTEPTDSCPTHAASDLGSKISLQVCLDSEALATTFCPSERVITKTYWAVTGTETNDGSPMPTENCPLHGETQAEEIVVEVCNESGLLATPFCPFEAVETHSFTPGEEPTLPCNLHSGRNRRH
;
A
#
# COMPACT_ATOMS: atom_id res chain seq x y z
N GLU A 1 31.25 -1.58 -43.01
CA GLU A 1 31.57 -0.39 -42.19
C GLU A 1 31.08 0.86 -42.91
N LEU A 2 30.13 1.58 -42.31
CA LEU A 2 29.53 2.80 -42.84
C LEU A 2 29.21 3.71 -41.66
N ILE A 3 29.53 5.00 -41.76
CA ILE A 3 29.11 6.02 -40.81
C ILE A 3 28.35 7.08 -41.60
N ALA A 4 27.19 7.48 -41.10
CA ALA A 4 26.39 8.55 -41.69
C ALA A 4 25.78 9.40 -40.58
N GLY A 5 25.89 10.72 -40.74
CA GLY A 5 25.22 11.70 -39.90
C GLY A 5 24.26 12.53 -40.74
N VAL A 6 23.11 12.88 -40.16
CA VAL A 6 22.15 13.81 -40.76
C VAL A 6 22.03 15.01 -39.84
N TRP A 7 22.27 16.19 -40.39
CA TRP A 7 22.06 17.46 -39.71
C TRP A 7 20.96 18.23 -40.42
N ILE A 8 20.08 18.85 -39.64
CA ILE A 8 19.06 19.77 -40.15
C ILE A 8 19.22 21.07 -39.38
N GLY A 9 19.41 22.17 -40.11
CA GLY A 9 19.59 23.48 -39.52
C GLY A 9 19.23 24.60 -40.50
N ASN A 10 19.25 25.82 -39.97
CA ASN A 10 19.10 27.04 -40.73
C ASN A 10 20.45 27.74 -40.75
N ASP A 11 20.90 28.19 -41.92
CA ASP A 11 22.16 28.93 -42.06
C ASP A 11 22.13 30.25 -41.27
N SER A 12 20.94 30.85 -41.09
CA SER A 12 20.72 31.94 -40.17
C SER A 12 20.35 31.41 -38.79
N GLN A 13 21.31 31.43 -37.85
CA GLN A 13 21.11 30.96 -36.48
C GLN A 13 20.04 31.74 -35.69
N ALA A 14 19.69 32.95 -36.14
CA ALA A 14 18.65 33.77 -35.52
C ALA A 14 17.22 33.28 -35.81
N LEU A 15 17.05 32.39 -36.80
CA LEU A 15 15.74 31.90 -37.22
C LEU A 15 15.46 30.52 -36.63
N PRO A 16 14.26 30.31 -36.05
CA PRO A 16 13.87 28.99 -35.57
C PRO A 16 13.68 28.01 -36.74
N LEU A 17 13.94 26.74 -36.49
CA LEU A 17 13.68 25.63 -37.42
C LEU A 17 12.18 25.32 -37.49
N ILE A 18 11.43 26.20 -38.15
CA ILE A 18 9.99 26.05 -38.38
C ILE A 18 9.74 26.11 -39.89
N ILE A 19 9.12 25.06 -40.43
CA ILE A 19 8.73 24.98 -41.84
C ILE A 19 7.22 24.73 -41.86
N ASN A 20 6.46 25.57 -42.60
CA ASN A 20 5.00 25.45 -42.71
C ASN A 20 4.31 25.32 -41.34
N ASN A 21 4.64 26.21 -40.40
CA ASN A 21 4.12 26.19 -39.02
C ASN A 21 4.46 24.95 -38.19
N THR A 22 5.36 24.09 -38.66
CA THR A 22 5.78 22.87 -37.98
C THR A 22 7.22 23.00 -37.49
N LYS A 23 7.45 22.77 -36.20
CA LYS A 23 8.79 22.75 -35.61
C LYS A 23 9.51 21.47 -36.04
N ILE A 24 10.68 21.63 -36.64
CA ILE A 24 11.54 20.50 -36.98
C ILE A 24 12.23 20.01 -35.70
N THR A 25 12.13 18.70 -35.46
CA THR A 25 12.71 18.00 -34.31
C THR A 25 13.65 16.89 -34.77
N SER A 26 14.29 16.19 -33.82
CA SER A 26 15.17 15.05 -34.09
C SER A 26 14.51 13.94 -34.93
N GLY A 27 13.18 13.77 -34.83
CA GLY A 27 12.44 12.76 -35.58
C GLY A 27 12.57 12.90 -37.10
N TYR A 28 12.69 14.13 -37.63
CA TYR A 28 12.87 14.37 -39.07
C TYR A 28 14.25 13.89 -39.54
N ALA A 29 15.30 14.22 -38.79
CA ALA A 29 16.66 13.77 -39.09
C ALA A 29 16.77 12.23 -39.01
N ALA A 30 16.15 11.63 -37.98
CA ALA A 30 16.07 10.18 -37.84
C ALA A 30 15.33 9.51 -39.01
N GLY A 31 14.25 10.12 -39.51
CA GLY A 31 13.52 9.64 -40.69
C GLY A 31 14.37 9.64 -41.96
N ILE A 32 15.05 10.75 -42.25
CA ILE A 32 15.97 10.87 -43.39
C ILE A 32 17.10 9.84 -43.29
N TRP A 33 17.70 9.72 -42.11
CA TRP A 33 18.75 8.73 -41.86
C TRP A 33 18.24 7.30 -42.05
N GLY A 34 17.03 6.99 -41.58
CA GLY A 34 16.41 5.67 -41.72
C GLY A 34 16.14 5.28 -43.18
N ASP A 35 15.63 6.21 -43.99
CA ASP A 35 15.42 5.99 -45.43
C ASP A 35 16.74 5.79 -46.18
N PHE A 36 17.77 6.56 -45.83
CA PHE A 36 19.11 6.37 -46.35
C PHE A 36 19.67 5.00 -45.96
N ALA A 37 19.66 4.66 -44.67
CA ALA A 37 20.20 3.41 -44.12
C ALA A 37 19.53 2.18 -44.76
N LYS A 38 18.20 2.17 -44.91
CA LYS A 38 17.46 1.09 -45.57
C LYS A 38 17.94 0.84 -46.99
N ARG A 39 18.20 1.89 -47.77
CA ARG A 39 18.64 1.76 -49.17
C ARG A 39 20.07 1.25 -49.26
N VAL A 40 20.98 1.85 -48.49
CA VAL A 40 22.42 1.53 -48.60
C VAL A 40 22.77 0.18 -47.96
N LEU A 41 22.01 -0.26 -46.95
CA LEU A 41 22.22 -1.54 -46.27
C LEU A 41 21.37 -2.69 -46.86
N ALA A 42 20.55 -2.45 -47.90
CA ALA A 42 19.59 -3.43 -48.43
C ALA A 42 20.19 -4.80 -48.83
N LYS A 43 21.48 -4.85 -49.15
CA LYS A 43 22.22 -6.07 -49.51
C LYS A 43 23.43 -6.32 -48.61
N THR A 44 23.52 -5.61 -47.49
CA THR A 44 24.60 -5.77 -46.52
C THR A 44 24.19 -6.82 -45.50
N PRO A 45 24.96 -7.91 -45.32
CA PRO A 45 24.69 -8.88 -44.25
C PRO A 45 24.69 -8.21 -42.88
N ILE A 46 23.80 -8.68 -42.00
CA ILE A 46 23.81 -8.28 -40.59
C ILE A 46 25.05 -8.88 -39.93
N THR A 47 25.79 -8.05 -39.21
CA THR A 47 26.95 -8.45 -38.42
C THR A 47 26.85 -7.85 -37.03
N ASP A 48 27.20 -8.63 -36.01
CA ASP A 48 27.29 -8.12 -34.65
C ASP A 48 28.59 -7.34 -34.44
N PHE A 49 28.54 -6.35 -33.55
CA PHE A 49 29.76 -5.74 -33.04
C PHE A 49 30.45 -6.73 -32.10
N PRO A 50 31.77 -6.96 -32.25
CA PRO A 50 32.50 -7.77 -31.30
C PRO A 50 32.42 -7.12 -29.92
N PHE A 51 32.15 -7.93 -28.90
CA PHE A 51 32.11 -7.43 -27.53
C PHE A 51 33.50 -6.89 -27.14
N PRO A 52 33.62 -5.63 -26.71
CA PRO A 52 34.91 -5.01 -26.44
C PRO A 52 35.60 -5.65 -25.22
N SER A 53 36.91 -5.86 -25.32
CA SER A 53 37.72 -6.21 -24.14
C SER A 53 37.76 -5.06 -23.14
N GLY A 54 37.78 -5.37 -21.85
CA GLY A 54 37.82 -4.34 -20.79
C GLY A 54 36.45 -3.75 -20.45
N VAL A 55 35.37 -4.39 -20.89
CA VAL A 55 34.00 -4.11 -20.45
C VAL A 55 33.47 -5.35 -19.72
N THR A 56 32.86 -5.14 -18.56
CA THR A 56 32.19 -6.18 -17.77
C THR A 56 30.69 -6.12 -18.04
N PRO A 57 30.09 -7.15 -18.65
CA PRO A 57 28.65 -7.19 -18.93
C PRO A 57 27.84 -7.75 -17.77
N ASN A 58 26.53 -7.52 -17.83
CA ASN A 58 25.53 -8.14 -16.96
C ASN A 58 25.75 -7.87 -15.46
N ILE A 59 26.31 -6.70 -15.10
CA ILE A 59 26.32 -6.28 -13.70
C ILE A 59 24.90 -5.85 -13.35
N GLU A 60 24.32 -6.51 -12.37
CA GLU A 60 22.98 -6.22 -11.90
C GLU A 60 23.05 -5.08 -10.88
N VAL A 61 22.41 -3.96 -11.20
CA VAL A 61 22.40 -2.76 -10.38
C VAL A 61 20.98 -2.39 -9.99
N CYS A 62 20.84 -1.74 -8.84
CA CYS A 62 19.58 -1.15 -8.41
C CYS A 62 19.18 -0.06 -9.39
N ALA A 63 17.97 -0.15 -9.97
CA ALA A 63 17.50 0.82 -10.96
C ALA A 63 17.42 2.26 -10.40
N GLU A 64 17.18 2.38 -9.09
CA GLU A 64 17.06 3.67 -8.40
C GLU A 64 18.41 4.28 -8.04
N THR A 65 19.34 3.48 -7.51
CA THR A 65 20.57 4.01 -6.88
C THR A 65 21.83 3.80 -7.71
N GLY A 66 21.81 2.87 -8.68
CA GLY A 66 22.97 2.50 -9.48
C GLY A 66 24.04 1.68 -8.75
N TYR A 67 23.84 1.37 -7.45
CA TYR A 67 24.71 0.48 -6.69
C TYR A 67 24.47 -0.99 -7.06
N LEU A 68 25.38 -1.87 -6.64
CA LEU A 68 25.23 -3.30 -6.86
C LEU A 68 23.91 -3.76 -6.25
N ALA A 69 23.08 -4.42 -7.06
CA ALA A 69 21.76 -4.83 -6.64
C ALA A 69 21.83 -5.81 -5.46
N SER A 70 20.96 -5.61 -4.48
CA SER A 70 20.70 -6.58 -3.42
C SER A 70 19.42 -7.36 -3.75
N ALA A 71 19.17 -8.45 -3.03
CA ALA A 71 17.91 -9.19 -3.13
C ALA A 71 16.67 -8.38 -2.68
N TYR A 72 16.89 -7.15 -2.18
CA TYR A 72 15.85 -6.28 -1.63
C TYR A 72 15.50 -5.13 -2.57
N CYS A 73 16.28 -4.92 -3.64
CA CYS A 73 15.97 -3.90 -4.63
C CYS A 73 14.63 -4.23 -5.32
N PRO A 74 13.67 -3.28 -5.36
CA PRO A 74 12.36 -3.52 -5.97
C PRO A 74 12.47 -3.69 -7.49
N GLU A 75 13.41 -2.99 -8.11
CA GLU A 75 13.73 -3.08 -9.52
C GLU A 75 15.24 -3.14 -9.72
N THR A 76 15.69 -4.06 -10.57
CA THR A 76 17.08 -4.24 -10.96
C THR A 76 17.22 -4.16 -12.48
N ILE A 77 18.34 -3.60 -12.93
CA ILE A 77 18.69 -3.52 -14.35
C ILE A 77 20.08 -4.11 -14.56
N ARG A 78 20.32 -4.64 -15.76
CA ARG A 78 21.65 -5.15 -16.16
C ARG A 78 22.37 -4.09 -16.97
N GLU A 79 23.56 -3.75 -16.53
CA GLU A 79 24.37 -2.72 -17.16
C GLU A 79 25.76 -3.21 -17.57
N LEU A 80 26.39 -2.40 -18.43
CA LEU A 80 27.75 -2.58 -18.94
C LEU A 80 28.68 -1.57 -18.24
N PHE A 81 29.79 -2.05 -17.69
CA PHE A 81 30.79 -1.19 -17.04
C PHE A 81 32.16 -1.37 -17.68
N ILE A 82 32.99 -0.32 -17.67
CA ILE A 82 34.42 -0.50 -17.91
C ILE A 82 34.95 -1.34 -16.75
N THR A 83 35.72 -2.40 -17.04
CA THR A 83 36.22 -3.30 -16.00
C THR A 83 36.99 -2.53 -14.92
N GLY A 84 36.61 -2.74 -13.65
CA GLY A 84 37.13 -2.02 -12.49
C GLY A 84 36.40 -0.73 -12.15
N THR A 85 35.35 -0.37 -12.89
CA THR A 85 34.48 0.80 -12.61
C THR A 85 33.07 0.40 -12.19
N GLU A 86 32.75 -0.89 -12.23
CA GLU A 86 31.50 -1.42 -11.70
C GLU A 86 31.32 -1.07 -10.21
N PRO A 87 30.08 -0.80 -9.75
CA PRO A 87 29.81 -0.57 -8.35
C PRO A 87 30.18 -1.82 -7.54
N THR A 88 30.98 -1.63 -6.50
CA THR A 88 31.39 -2.71 -5.59
C THR A 88 30.52 -2.78 -4.34
N ASP A 89 29.93 -1.66 -3.96
CA ASP A 89 29.10 -1.55 -2.78
C ASP A 89 27.66 -1.99 -3.09
N SER A 90 27.10 -2.80 -2.19
CA SER A 90 25.68 -3.17 -2.23
C SER A 90 24.80 -1.94 -2.07
N CYS A 91 23.62 -1.97 -2.68
CA CYS A 91 22.60 -0.94 -2.54
C CYS A 91 22.37 -0.57 -1.07
N PRO A 92 22.60 0.69 -0.66
CA PRO A 92 22.49 1.11 0.73
C PRO A 92 21.04 1.39 1.15
N THR A 93 20.14 1.59 0.19
CA THR A 93 18.73 1.94 0.44
C THR A 93 17.81 0.73 0.51
N HIS A 94 18.27 -0.42 -0.01
CA HIS A 94 17.49 -1.65 -0.08
C HIS A 94 18.28 -2.78 0.60
N ALA A 95 18.00 -3.01 1.88
CA ALA A 95 18.73 -3.93 2.75
C ALA A 95 17.81 -4.95 3.42
N ALA A 96 18.40 -5.95 4.10
CA ALA A 96 17.65 -7.01 4.76
C ALA A 96 16.68 -6.51 5.84
N SER A 97 16.92 -5.33 6.41
CA SER A 97 15.96 -4.63 7.28
C SER A 97 14.61 -4.40 6.60
N ASP A 98 14.60 -4.32 5.27
CA ASP A 98 13.39 -4.08 4.47
C ASP A 98 12.54 -5.34 4.28
N LEU A 99 13.04 -6.54 4.64
CA LEU A 99 12.19 -7.73 4.80
C LEU A 99 11.28 -7.64 6.04
N GLY A 100 11.65 -6.82 7.04
CA GLY A 100 10.72 -6.41 8.09
C GLY A 100 9.71 -5.37 7.62
N SER A 101 9.88 -4.85 6.40
CA SER A 101 9.10 -3.76 5.84
C SER A 101 7.99 -4.22 4.92
N LYS A 102 7.53 -5.47 4.99
CA LYS A 102 6.24 -5.87 4.39
C LYS A 102 5.28 -6.33 5.46
N ILE A 103 4.12 -5.68 5.54
CA ILE A 103 3.05 -6.01 6.48
C ILE A 103 1.83 -6.44 5.67
N SER A 104 1.29 -7.63 5.96
CA SER A 104 0.04 -8.09 5.39
C SER A 104 -1.12 -7.75 6.34
N LEU A 105 -2.13 -7.05 5.83
CA LEU A 105 -3.31 -6.63 6.58
C LEU A 105 -4.58 -7.18 5.92
N GLN A 106 -5.57 -7.50 6.74
CA GLN A 106 -6.92 -7.85 6.29
C GLN A 106 -7.70 -6.55 6.08
N VAL A 107 -8.24 -6.35 4.88
CA VAL A 107 -8.92 -5.12 4.45
C VAL A 107 -10.33 -5.45 3.99
N CYS A 108 -11.30 -4.65 4.42
CA CYS A 108 -12.69 -4.77 3.99
C CYS A 108 -12.89 -4.11 2.62
N LEU A 109 -13.49 -4.83 1.66
CA LEU A 109 -13.73 -4.33 0.30
C LEU A 109 -14.77 -3.21 0.24
N ASP A 110 -15.59 -3.02 1.28
CA ASP A 110 -16.63 -1.97 1.30
C ASP A 110 -16.11 -0.64 1.85
N SER A 111 -15.27 -0.70 2.89
CA SER A 111 -14.77 0.49 3.58
C SER A 111 -13.32 0.84 3.23
N GLU A 112 -12.59 -0.08 2.60
CA GLU A 112 -11.13 0.00 2.37
C GLU A 112 -10.30 0.12 3.66
N ALA A 113 -10.93 -0.06 4.82
CA ALA A 113 -10.33 0.01 6.15
C ALA A 113 -9.96 -1.39 6.68
N LEU A 114 -9.29 -1.46 7.84
CA LEU A 114 -8.90 -2.72 8.48
C LEU A 114 -10.15 -3.56 8.77
N ALA A 115 -10.19 -4.79 8.27
CA ALA A 115 -11.31 -5.68 8.46
C ALA A 115 -11.44 -6.07 9.95
N THR A 116 -12.67 -6.01 10.45
CA THR A 116 -13.04 -6.49 11.79
C THR A 116 -13.62 -7.90 11.70
N THR A 117 -13.84 -8.54 12.84
CA THR A 117 -14.55 -9.84 12.93
C THR A 117 -15.99 -9.79 12.44
N PHE A 118 -16.58 -8.60 12.36
CA PHE A 118 -17.93 -8.39 11.87
C PHE A 118 -18.01 -8.24 10.34
N CYS A 119 -16.86 -8.04 9.68
CA CYS A 119 -16.83 -7.95 8.22
C CYS A 119 -17.17 -9.32 7.59
N PRO A 120 -18.07 -9.37 6.59
CA PRO A 120 -18.35 -10.60 5.87
C PRO A 120 -17.06 -11.15 5.25
N SER A 121 -16.71 -12.42 5.55
CA SER A 121 -15.43 -13.01 5.14
C SER A 121 -15.18 -12.97 3.62
N GLU A 122 -16.23 -13.10 2.81
CA GLU A 122 -16.18 -12.97 1.34
C GLU A 122 -15.79 -11.56 0.87
N ARG A 123 -15.92 -10.57 1.76
CA ARG A 123 -15.59 -9.16 1.52
C ARG A 123 -14.32 -8.72 2.26
N VAL A 124 -13.52 -9.68 2.74
CA VAL A 124 -12.22 -9.43 3.37
C VAL A 124 -11.12 -9.98 2.47
N ILE A 125 -10.16 -9.12 2.12
CA ILE A 125 -8.99 -9.48 1.33
C ILE A 125 -7.72 -9.23 2.12
N THR A 126 -6.64 -9.94 1.79
CA THR A 126 -5.31 -9.65 2.33
C THR A 126 -4.55 -8.76 1.37
N LYS A 127 -4.17 -7.56 1.82
CA LYS A 127 -3.29 -6.63 1.09
C LYS A 127 -1.92 -6.59 1.75
N THR A 128 -0.86 -6.41 0.96
CA THR A 128 0.51 -6.32 1.47
C THR A 128 1.05 -4.92 1.25
N TYR A 129 1.61 -4.35 2.31
CA TYR A 129 2.07 -2.96 2.35
C TYR A 129 3.55 -2.90 2.66
N TRP A 130 4.22 -1.93 2.08
CA TRP A 130 5.56 -1.53 2.48
C TRP A 130 5.48 -0.75 3.80
N ALA A 131 6.00 -1.28 4.91
CA ALA A 131 5.92 -0.66 6.24
C ALA A 131 6.59 0.72 6.31
N VAL A 132 7.59 0.97 5.45
CA VAL A 132 8.35 2.23 5.42
C VAL A 132 7.57 3.33 4.71
N THR A 133 6.95 3.02 3.57
CA THR A 133 6.22 4.02 2.76
C THR A 133 4.73 4.06 3.08
N GLY A 134 4.20 3.01 3.71
CA GLY A 134 2.78 2.82 3.92
C GLY A 134 2.00 2.61 2.63
N THR A 135 2.62 2.12 1.56
CA THR A 135 1.96 1.91 0.25
C THR A 135 1.77 0.44 -0.07
N GLU A 136 0.63 0.09 -0.67
CA GLU A 136 0.30 -1.26 -1.09
C GLU A 136 1.18 -1.70 -2.28
N THR A 137 1.56 -2.97 -2.29
CA THR A 137 2.57 -3.52 -3.23
C THR A 137 2.15 -3.62 -4.69
N ASN A 138 0.84 -3.66 -4.99
CA ASN A 138 0.30 -3.85 -6.34
C ASN A 138 -0.26 -2.56 -6.93
N ASP A 139 -1.10 -1.84 -6.16
CA ASP A 139 -1.83 -0.66 -6.65
C ASP A 139 -1.33 0.67 -6.05
N GLY A 140 -0.43 0.63 -5.07
CA GLY A 140 0.13 1.82 -4.43
C GLY A 140 -0.84 2.54 -3.47
N SER A 141 -2.00 1.95 -3.16
CA SER A 141 -2.96 2.51 -2.21
C SER A 141 -2.33 2.71 -0.81
N PRO A 142 -2.74 3.75 -0.06
CA PRO A 142 -2.20 3.99 1.27
C PRO A 142 -2.67 2.91 2.26
N MET A 143 -1.82 2.59 3.22
CA MET A 143 -2.08 1.62 4.27
C MET A 143 -3.18 2.15 5.21
N PRO A 144 -4.31 1.44 5.37
CA PRO A 144 -5.36 1.85 6.27
C PRO A 144 -4.90 1.73 7.72
N THR A 145 -5.31 2.68 8.56
CA THR A 145 -4.96 2.73 9.99
C THR A 145 -6.17 2.58 10.91
N GLU A 146 -7.38 2.69 10.36
CA GLU A 146 -8.65 2.59 11.08
C GLU A 146 -9.35 1.26 10.81
N ASN A 147 -10.15 0.82 11.77
CA ASN A 147 -11.03 -0.35 11.62
C ASN A 147 -12.25 0.00 10.77
N CYS A 148 -12.78 -1.00 10.07
CA CYS A 148 -13.98 -0.89 9.27
C CYS A 148 -15.16 -0.35 10.09
N PRO A 149 -15.73 0.82 9.73
CA PRO A 149 -16.87 1.39 10.44
C PRO A 149 -18.23 0.85 9.96
N LEU A 150 -18.25 0.09 8.85
CA LEU A 150 -19.48 -0.35 8.20
C LEU A 150 -20.05 -1.63 8.80
N HIS A 151 -19.20 -2.49 9.34
CA HIS A 151 -19.59 -3.76 9.95
C HIS A 151 -19.15 -3.76 11.40
N GLY A 152 -20.12 -3.63 12.30
CA GLY A 152 -19.90 -3.59 13.73
C GLY A 152 -21.04 -4.28 14.47
N GLU A 153 -20.76 -4.65 15.71
CA GLU A 153 -21.79 -5.07 16.66
C GLU A 153 -22.69 -3.89 16.99
N THR A 154 -23.95 -3.94 16.56
CA THR A 154 -25.02 -3.29 17.32
C THR A 154 -25.25 -4.12 18.58
N GLN A 155 -24.40 -3.97 19.59
CA GLN A 155 -24.75 -4.34 20.96
C GLN A 155 -25.29 -3.09 21.64
N ALA A 156 -26.60 -3.02 21.86
CA ALA A 156 -27.09 -2.25 22.99
C ALA A 156 -26.55 -2.97 24.22
N GLU A 157 -25.64 -2.34 24.98
CA GLU A 157 -25.15 -2.90 26.24
C GLU A 157 -26.34 -3.10 27.18
N GLU A 158 -26.87 -4.31 27.30
CA GLU A 158 -27.94 -4.57 28.26
C GLU A 158 -27.38 -4.48 29.69
N ILE A 159 -27.96 -3.61 30.50
CA ILE A 159 -27.63 -3.47 31.91
C ILE A 159 -28.37 -4.56 32.68
N VAL A 160 -27.61 -5.45 33.32
CA VAL A 160 -28.15 -6.53 34.15
C VAL A 160 -28.21 -6.08 35.60
N VAL A 161 -29.41 -6.04 36.18
CA VAL A 161 -29.62 -5.69 37.59
C VAL A 161 -30.51 -6.70 38.29
N GLU A 162 -30.36 -6.81 39.61
CA GLU A 162 -31.27 -7.58 40.45
C GLU A 162 -32.47 -6.72 40.85
N VAL A 163 -33.67 -7.22 40.59
CA VAL A 163 -34.95 -6.54 40.83
C VAL A 163 -35.76 -7.35 41.83
N CYS A 164 -36.38 -6.66 42.78
CA CYS A 164 -37.35 -7.26 43.69
C CYS A 164 -38.69 -7.42 42.96
N ASN A 165 -39.14 -8.64 42.70
CA ASN A 165 -40.37 -8.92 41.93
C ASN A 165 -41.66 -8.42 42.62
N GLU A 166 -41.62 -8.20 43.94
CA GLU A 166 -42.74 -7.61 44.69
C GLU A 166 -42.84 -6.08 44.50
N SER A 167 -41.71 -5.40 44.25
CA SER A 167 -41.66 -3.93 44.17
C SER A 167 -41.39 -3.37 42.76
N GLY A 168 -40.80 -4.18 41.87
CA GLY A 168 -40.29 -3.73 40.57
C GLY A 168 -39.07 -2.81 40.65
N LEU A 169 -38.46 -2.66 41.83
CA LEU A 169 -37.31 -1.79 42.09
C LEU A 169 -36.03 -2.60 42.34
N LEU A 170 -34.86 -1.93 42.37
CA LEU A 170 -33.57 -2.59 42.61
C LEU A 170 -33.60 -3.35 43.93
N ALA A 171 -33.27 -4.64 43.88
CA ALA A 171 -33.22 -5.48 45.07
C ALA A 171 -32.23 -4.90 46.10
N THR A 172 -32.56 -5.07 47.38
CA THR A 172 -31.66 -4.71 48.48
C THR A 172 -31.28 -5.95 49.27
N PRO A 173 -30.23 -5.92 50.11
CA PRO A 173 -29.87 -7.05 50.97
C PRO A 173 -30.96 -7.50 51.97
N PHE A 174 -32.04 -6.72 52.10
CA PHE A 174 -33.18 -7.05 52.95
C PHE A 174 -34.30 -7.79 52.20
N CYS A 175 -34.24 -7.86 50.87
CA CYS A 175 -35.20 -8.60 50.06
C CYS A 175 -35.10 -10.11 50.33
N PRO A 176 -36.23 -10.82 50.49
CA PRO A 176 -36.22 -12.27 50.52
C PRO A 176 -35.56 -12.81 49.25
N PHE A 177 -34.69 -13.81 49.38
CA PHE A 177 -33.98 -14.39 48.23
C PHE A 177 -34.93 -14.88 47.12
N GLU A 178 -36.10 -15.40 47.50
CA GLU A 178 -37.14 -15.86 46.56
C GLU A 178 -37.84 -14.72 45.79
N ALA A 179 -37.71 -13.49 46.26
CA ALA A 179 -38.28 -12.29 45.65
C ALA A 179 -37.26 -11.52 44.78
N VAL A 180 -36.01 -11.99 44.68
CA VAL A 180 -34.96 -11.35 43.87
C VAL A 180 -34.80 -12.07 42.54
N GLU A 181 -34.97 -11.34 41.45
CA GLU A 181 -34.79 -11.85 40.08
C GLU A 181 -33.80 -10.98 39.31
N THR A 182 -32.98 -11.61 38.47
CA THR A 182 -32.06 -10.92 37.57
C THR A 182 -32.78 -10.55 36.28
N HIS A 183 -32.75 -9.26 35.93
CA HIS A 183 -33.38 -8.72 34.72
C HIS A 183 -32.36 -7.92 33.89
N SER A 184 -32.51 -7.99 32.57
CA SER A 184 -31.72 -7.21 31.60
C SER A 184 -32.55 -6.04 31.07
N PHE A 185 -31.94 -4.85 31.01
CA PHE A 185 -32.57 -3.62 30.53
C PHE A 185 -31.70 -2.94 29.48
N THR A 186 -32.30 -2.13 28.59
CA THR A 186 -31.49 -1.21 27.79
C THR A 186 -30.98 -0.05 28.68
N PRO A 187 -29.82 0.57 28.38
CA PRO A 187 -29.29 1.64 29.22
C PRO A 187 -30.26 2.81 29.39
N GLY A 188 -30.66 3.08 30.63
CA GLY A 188 -31.59 4.14 31.01
C GLY A 188 -33.04 3.69 31.21
N GLU A 189 -33.37 2.42 30.92
CA GLU A 189 -34.68 1.82 31.21
C GLU A 189 -34.69 1.02 32.52
N GLU A 190 -33.54 0.78 33.14
CA GLU A 190 -33.44 0.07 34.41
C GLU A 190 -34.07 0.85 35.58
N PRO A 191 -34.67 0.16 36.57
CA PRO A 191 -35.08 0.81 37.80
C PRO A 191 -33.87 1.41 38.51
N THR A 192 -33.97 2.67 38.94
CA THR A 192 -32.87 3.41 39.58
C THR A 192 -33.03 3.55 41.10
N LEU A 193 -34.20 3.19 41.62
CA LEU A 193 -34.51 3.29 43.05
C LEU A 193 -34.38 1.93 43.74
N PRO A 194 -33.90 1.89 45.00
CA PRO A 194 -33.87 0.67 45.79
C PRO A 194 -35.28 0.26 46.26
N CYS A 195 -35.49 -1.05 46.42
CA CYS A 195 -36.69 -1.63 47.00
C CYS A 195 -37.03 -0.99 48.35
N ASN A 196 -38.29 -0.61 48.50
CA ASN A 196 -38.82 0.06 49.69
C ASN A 196 -39.77 -0.82 50.53
N LEU A 197 -40.03 -2.06 50.10
CA LEU A 197 -40.95 -2.98 50.79
C LEU A 197 -40.27 -3.73 51.93
N HIS A 198 -39.01 -4.12 51.76
CA HIS A 198 -38.25 -4.87 52.75
C HIS A 198 -37.26 -3.94 53.44
N SER A 199 -37.54 -3.61 54.70
CA SER A 199 -36.66 -2.79 55.52
C SER A 199 -36.16 -3.60 56.71
N GLY A 200 -34.87 -3.42 57.05
CA GLY A 200 -34.30 -3.92 58.29
C GLY A 200 -34.95 -3.25 59.50
N ARG A 201 -36.18 -3.67 59.88
CA ARG A 201 -36.77 -3.33 61.16
C ARG A 201 -35.98 -4.02 62.26
N ASN A 202 -35.02 -3.28 62.82
CA ASN A 202 -34.53 -3.54 64.16
C ASN A 202 -35.74 -3.65 65.10
N ARG A 203 -35.87 -4.81 65.74
CA ARG A 203 -36.65 -4.97 66.96
C ARG A 203 -36.23 -3.87 67.94
N ARG A 204 -37.17 -3.00 68.31
CA ARG A 204 -37.16 -2.36 69.63
C ARG A 204 -38.40 -2.85 70.37
N HIS A 205 -38.16 -3.17 71.64
CA HIS A 205 -39.07 -3.73 72.63
C HIS A 205 -40.46 -3.09 72.67
#